data_AF-A0A3D2ECC5-F1
#
_entry.id   AF-A0A3D2ECC5-F1
#
_cell.length_a   1.000
_cell.length_b   1.000
_cell.length_c   1.000
_cell.angle_alpha   90.00
_cell.angle_beta   90.00
_cell.angle_gamma   90.00
#
_symmetry.space_group_name_H-M   'P 1'
#
loop_
_entity.id
_entity.type
_entity.pdbx_description
1 polymer ?
#
loop_
_entity_poly.entity_id
_entity_poly.type
_entity_poly.pdbx_seq_one_letter_code
_entity_poly.pdbx_strand_id
1 'polypeptide(L)'
;MSGLDCENCGGKLHLIHSDKFMKLKSGEKIAFANVPLLMCGGCQKRYIPYQTKEILDEFQQMMENTEHENQPRSIDIVEKEEDKKEFSVEETETWYDFEKIKNMFCNDKFIAEKVKFLYDRDDYYFIPGLVRPWKIGFLTPVFFNIEVLLKYIHHPQYGLDIGADTFGYIYKGDEHYISFGINENNKVIMWLGDIIDLNVEEQFYLRSENVPSDHSIGSEFYEAQIEVQWAEASAERKLLKKRLDFNEKVRDNYNLAVAQLDTETLRVAKNIRKLLVNTNDAFKDLIIPLNELFVEAINNKDISKDLKQKYPELKEELKGKKGIKLLQLWLEKNTTGIDVNVEIAPLFVLYDLRLVSAHLYSDNSREELLESCCTRLGLAETERNYIVIANTLIDKLDEMYDKFIQCLSVMNKGEEDGE
;
A
#
# COMPACT_ATOMS: atom_id res chain seq x y z
N MET A 1 -5.30 -22.95 1.03
CA MET A 1 -4.58 -21.70 0.71
C MET A 1 -4.38 -20.96 2.03
N SER A 2 -3.16 -20.54 2.36
CA SER A 2 -2.85 -19.85 3.62
C SER A 2 -2.88 -18.33 3.53
N GLY A 3 -3.18 -17.77 2.34
CA GLY A 3 -3.06 -16.34 2.08
C GLY A 3 -3.88 -15.84 0.90
N LEU A 4 -3.69 -14.58 0.52
CA LEU A 4 -4.45 -13.90 -0.55
C LEU A 4 -3.66 -13.62 -1.83
N ASP A 5 -2.51 -14.27 -2.02
CA ASP A 5 -1.70 -14.15 -3.23
C ASP A 5 -2.00 -15.23 -4.26
N CYS A 6 -2.21 -14.81 -5.50
CA CYS A 6 -2.40 -15.71 -6.63
C CYS A 6 -1.09 -16.42 -7.00
N GLU A 7 -1.11 -17.74 -7.00
CA GLU A 7 0.07 -18.56 -7.31
C GLU A 7 0.57 -18.43 -8.75
N ASN A 8 -0.31 -17.97 -9.66
CA ASN A 8 0.03 -17.84 -11.07
C ASN A 8 0.72 -16.51 -11.42
N CYS A 9 0.38 -15.41 -10.73
CA CYS A 9 0.88 -14.07 -11.09
C CYS A 9 1.21 -13.16 -9.91
N GLY A 10 1.08 -13.63 -8.66
CA GLY A 10 1.27 -12.84 -7.45
C GLY A 10 0.20 -11.76 -7.19
N GLY A 11 -0.84 -11.68 -8.04
CA GLY A 11 -1.93 -10.71 -7.86
C GLY A 11 -2.82 -11.07 -6.66
N LYS A 12 -3.47 -10.06 -6.06
CA LYS A 12 -4.36 -10.29 -4.92
C LYS A 12 -5.65 -11.01 -5.32
N LEU A 13 -6.08 -11.90 -4.43
CA LEU A 13 -7.33 -12.63 -4.52
C LEU A 13 -8.42 -11.87 -3.77
N HIS A 14 -9.60 -11.78 -4.36
CA HIS A 14 -10.80 -11.24 -3.72
C HIS A 14 -11.93 -12.27 -3.79
N LEU A 15 -12.84 -12.21 -2.81
CA LEU A 15 -13.97 -13.13 -2.75
C LEU A 15 -15.03 -12.71 -3.79
N ILE A 16 -15.56 -13.69 -4.52
CA ILE A 16 -16.64 -13.54 -5.49
C ILE A 16 -17.66 -14.66 -5.30
N HIS A 17 -18.87 -14.46 -5.84
CA HIS A 17 -19.87 -15.52 -5.94
C HIS A 17 -20.02 -15.94 -7.41
N SER A 18 -19.90 -17.23 -7.68
CA SER A 18 -20.07 -17.77 -9.03
C SER A 18 -20.67 -19.17 -9.00
N ASP A 19 -21.16 -19.63 -10.14
CA ASP A 19 -21.67 -20.99 -10.27
C ASP A 19 -20.51 -21.99 -10.29
N LYS A 20 -20.70 -23.12 -9.62
CA LYS A 20 -19.75 -24.24 -9.61
C LYS A 20 -20.43 -25.54 -10.05
N PHE A 21 -19.73 -26.30 -10.87
CA PHE A 21 -20.17 -27.56 -11.44
C PHE A 21 -19.40 -28.71 -10.80
N MET A 22 -20.09 -29.76 -10.36
CA MET A 22 -19.47 -30.93 -9.72
C MET A 22 -20.13 -32.23 -10.19
N LYS A 23 -19.34 -33.31 -10.23
CA LYS A 23 -19.83 -34.64 -10.58
C LYS A 23 -19.79 -35.54 -9.34
N LEU A 24 -20.94 -36.14 -9.00
CA LEU A 24 -21.06 -37.09 -7.90
C LEU A 24 -20.40 -38.43 -8.27
N LYS A 25 -20.08 -39.27 -7.28
CA LYS A 25 -19.55 -40.63 -7.53
C LYS A 25 -20.51 -41.51 -8.34
N SER A 26 -21.81 -41.26 -8.23
CA SER A 26 -22.87 -41.91 -9.03
C SER A 26 -22.75 -41.60 -10.53
N GLY A 27 -22.00 -40.55 -10.89
CA GLY A 27 -21.90 -40.04 -12.24
C GLY A 27 -22.84 -38.88 -12.54
N GLU A 28 -23.78 -38.57 -11.65
CA GLU A 28 -24.72 -37.44 -11.76
C GLU A 28 -23.95 -36.11 -11.77
N LYS A 29 -24.37 -35.20 -12.66
CA LYS A 29 -23.80 -33.86 -12.82
C LYS A 29 -24.69 -32.83 -12.14
N ILE A 30 -24.15 -32.18 -11.11
CA ILE A 30 -24.87 -31.19 -10.31
C ILE A 30 -24.18 -29.82 -10.37
N ALA A 31 -24.95 -28.75 -10.18
CA ALA A 31 -24.43 -27.40 -10.08
C ALA A 31 -24.87 -26.71 -8.79
N PHE A 32 -24.05 -25.79 -8.33
CA PHE A 32 -24.32 -24.90 -7.20
C PHE A 32 -24.28 -23.47 -7.70
N ALA A 33 -25.36 -22.73 -7.46
CA ALA A 33 -25.41 -21.30 -7.71
C ALA A 33 -24.82 -20.52 -6.53
N ASN A 34 -24.23 -19.35 -6.81
CA ASN A 34 -23.72 -18.40 -5.81
C ASN A 34 -22.68 -18.98 -4.84
N VAL A 35 -21.75 -19.79 -5.34
CA VAL A 35 -20.67 -20.38 -4.54
C VAL A 35 -19.59 -19.32 -4.28
N PRO A 36 -19.18 -19.11 -3.01
CA PRO A 36 -18.06 -18.24 -2.67
C PRO A 36 -16.74 -18.84 -3.17
N LEU A 37 -16.05 -18.09 -4.04
CA LEU A 37 -14.76 -18.44 -4.65
C LEU A 37 -13.79 -17.27 -4.51
N LEU A 38 -12.48 -17.55 -4.51
CA LEU A 38 -11.45 -16.52 -4.57
C LEU A 38 -11.03 -16.33 -6.03
N MET A 39 -11.07 -15.09 -6.52
CA MET A 39 -10.64 -14.74 -7.88
C MET A 39 -9.46 -13.79 -7.85
N CYS A 40 -8.45 -14.06 -8.68
CA CYS A 40 -7.31 -13.18 -8.85
C CYS A 40 -7.68 -11.95 -9.68
N GLY A 41 -7.43 -10.74 -9.16
CA GLY A 41 -7.61 -9.50 -9.93
C GLY A 41 -6.78 -9.43 -11.21
N GLY A 42 -5.55 -9.93 -11.18
CA GLY A 42 -4.64 -9.93 -12.34
C GLY A 42 -5.00 -10.94 -13.43
N CYS A 43 -4.94 -12.24 -13.13
CA CYS A 43 -5.11 -13.30 -14.12
C CYS A 43 -6.51 -13.94 -14.15
N GLN A 44 -7.46 -13.46 -13.34
CA GLN A 44 -8.86 -13.95 -13.28
C GLN A 44 -9.02 -15.43 -12.93
N LYS A 45 -7.94 -16.07 -12.46
CA LYS A 45 -7.94 -17.46 -12.02
C LYS A 45 -8.72 -17.60 -10.72
N ARG A 46 -9.50 -18.67 -10.62
CA ARG A 46 -10.41 -18.94 -9.51
C ARG A 46 -9.90 -20.08 -8.65
N TYR A 47 -10.06 -19.92 -7.35
CA TYR A 47 -9.66 -20.86 -6.32
C TYR A 47 -10.83 -21.11 -5.38
N ILE A 48 -10.93 -22.33 -4.87
CA ILE A 48 -12.00 -22.71 -3.95
C ILE A 48 -11.48 -22.49 -2.51
N PRO A 49 -12.12 -21.63 -1.70
CA PRO A 49 -11.83 -21.50 -0.28
C PRO A 49 -11.93 -22.83 0.46
N TYR A 50 -11.14 -22.99 1.52
CA TYR A 50 -11.18 -24.19 2.35
C TYR A 50 -12.60 -24.46 2.89
N GLN A 51 -13.25 -23.44 3.47
CA GLN A 51 -14.60 -23.58 4.01
C GLN A 51 -15.64 -23.91 2.93
N THR A 52 -15.49 -23.32 1.73
CA THR A 52 -16.36 -23.65 0.59
C THR A 52 -16.18 -25.13 0.22
N LYS A 53 -14.94 -25.60 0.13
CA LYS A 53 -14.64 -27.00 -0.18
C LYS A 53 -15.22 -27.95 0.87
N GLU A 54 -15.03 -27.67 2.16
CA GLU A 54 -15.61 -28.49 3.23
C GLU A 54 -17.14 -28.60 3.12
N ILE A 55 -17.84 -27.48 2.91
CA ILE A 55 -19.31 -27.48 2.77
C ILE A 55 -19.74 -28.30 1.55
N LEU A 56 -19.05 -28.17 0.41
CA LEU A 56 -19.35 -28.93 -0.79
C LEU A 56 -19.09 -30.44 -0.59
N ASP A 57 -17.98 -30.80 0.05
CA ASP A 57 -17.60 -32.19 0.34
C ASP A 57 -18.58 -32.83 1.33
N GLU A 58 -18.98 -32.12 2.38
CA GLU A 58 -19.99 -32.59 3.35
C GLU A 58 -21.36 -32.74 2.69
N PHE A 59 -21.76 -31.80 1.83
CA PHE A 59 -23.01 -31.91 1.08
C PHE A 59 -22.99 -33.09 0.11
N GLN A 60 -21.88 -33.31 -0.61
CA GLN A 60 -21.70 -34.47 -1.47
C GLN A 60 -21.79 -35.78 -0.68
N GLN A 61 -21.15 -35.85 0.49
CA GLN A 61 -21.26 -37.01 1.37
C GLN A 61 -22.70 -37.22 1.84
N MET A 62 -23.47 -36.17 2.17
CA MET A 62 -24.88 -36.31 2.54
C MET A 62 -25.73 -36.89 1.41
N MET A 63 -25.50 -36.44 0.17
CA MET A 63 -26.19 -36.96 -1.01
C MET A 63 -25.83 -38.43 -1.30
N GLU A 64 -24.56 -38.79 -1.13
CA GLU A 64 -24.05 -40.16 -1.36
C GLU A 64 -24.39 -41.13 -0.20
N ASN A 65 -24.42 -40.65 1.05
CA ASN A 65 -24.73 -41.44 2.24
C ASN A 65 -26.22 -41.73 2.42
N THR A 66 -27.08 -41.18 1.56
CA THR A 66 -28.44 -41.72 1.36
C THR A 66 -28.41 -43.18 0.86
N GLU A 67 -27.24 -43.72 0.49
CA GLU A 67 -27.05 -45.11 0.05
C GLU A 67 -26.00 -45.97 0.78
N HIS A 68 -25.46 -45.67 1.99
CA HIS A 68 -24.89 -46.63 2.99
C HIS A 68 -23.94 -45.96 4.03
N GLU A 69 -23.76 -46.63 5.18
CA GLU A 69 -23.18 -46.16 6.45
C GLU A 69 -21.67 -45.83 6.50
N ASN A 70 -21.35 -44.79 7.30
CA ASN A 70 -20.17 -44.54 8.16
C ASN A 70 -18.77 -45.04 7.73
N GLN A 71 -17.85 -44.08 7.50
CA GLN A 71 -16.40 -44.27 7.74
C GLN A 71 -15.73 -43.04 8.38
N PRO A 72 -14.64 -43.23 9.15
CA PRO A 72 -14.07 -42.20 10.01
C PRO A 72 -13.18 -41.21 9.26
N ARG A 73 -13.21 -39.96 9.74
CA ARG A 73 -12.44 -38.81 9.25
C ARG A 73 -10.93 -39.05 9.31
N SER A 74 -10.27 -39.10 8.15
CA SER A 74 -8.86 -38.73 8.03
C SER A 74 -8.77 -37.21 7.84
N ILE A 75 -7.99 -36.54 8.68
CA ILE A 75 -7.58 -35.17 8.44
C ILE A 75 -6.42 -35.26 7.45
N ASP A 76 -6.75 -35.29 6.16
CA ASP A 76 -5.77 -35.09 5.11
C ASP A 76 -5.59 -33.58 4.91
N ILE A 77 -4.34 -33.13 4.93
CA ILE A 77 -3.98 -31.76 4.56
C ILE A 77 -4.21 -31.66 3.05
N VAL A 78 -5.37 -31.14 2.66
CA VAL A 78 -5.77 -31.12 1.25
C VAL A 78 -4.97 -30.08 0.47
N GLU A 79 -4.26 -30.56 -0.54
CA GLU A 79 -3.59 -29.76 -1.56
C GLU A 79 -4.57 -28.95 -2.43
N LYS A 80 -4.04 -27.88 -3.00
CA LYS A 80 -4.70 -26.76 -3.68
C LYS A 80 -5.60 -27.22 -4.83
N GLU A 81 -6.86 -26.81 -4.81
CA GLU A 81 -7.82 -27.11 -5.89
C GLU A 81 -8.21 -25.85 -6.64
N GLU A 82 -7.85 -25.81 -7.91
CA GLU A 82 -8.29 -24.78 -8.87
C GLU A 82 -9.72 -25.08 -9.30
N ASP A 83 -10.54 -24.03 -9.47
CA ASP A 83 -11.88 -24.19 -10.02
C ASP A 83 -11.79 -24.57 -11.51
N LYS A 84 -12.03 -25.85 -11.81
CA LYS A 84 -12.08 -26.38 -13.18
C LYS A 84 -13.54 -26.52 -13.58
N LYS A 85 -13.95 -25.83 -14.65
CA LYS A 85 -15.23 -26.11 -15.31
C LYS A 85 -15.11 -27.43 -16.04
N GLU A 86 -15.53 -28.52 -15.41
CA GLU A 86 -15.48 -29.86 -16.02
C GLU A 86 -16.62 -30.11 -17.01
N PHE A 87 -17.71 -29.35 -16.94
CA PHE A 87 -18.88 -29.49 -17.81
C PHE A 87 -19.72 -28.19 -17.86
N SER A 88 -20.70 -28.14 -18.76
CA SER A 88 -21.53 -26.96 -19.05
C SER A 88 -22.94 -27.00 -18.44
N VAL A 89 -23.64 -25.85 -18.45
CA VAL A 89 -25.04 -25.71 -17.99
C VAL A 89 -25.98 -26.70 -18.68
N GLU A 90 -25.76 -26.96 -19.97
CA GLU A 90 -26.58 -27.87 -20.79
C GLU A 90 -26.43 -29.33 -20.38
N GLU A 91 -25.37 -29.67 -19.65
CA GLU A 91 -25.06 -31.02 -19.19
C GLU A 91 -25.39 -31.23 -17.71
N THR A 92 -26.01 -30.24 -17.04
CA THR A 92 -26.33 -30.29 -15.60
C THR A 92 -27.77 -30.77 -15.39
N GLU A 93 -27.94 -31.77 -14.52
CA GLU A 93 -29.26 -32.36 -14.25
C GLU A 93 -29.96 -31.71 -13.06
N THR A 94 -29.19 -31.25 -12.05
CA THR A 94 -29.73 -30.72 -10.79
C THR A 94 -28.99 -29.45 -10.33
N TRP A 95 -29.74 -28.45 -9.85
CA TRP A 95 -29.20 -27.19 -9.32
C TRP A 95 -29.50 -27.03 -7.83
N TYR A 96 -28.48 -26.62 -7.08
CA TYR A 96 -28.56 -26.31 -5.66
C TYR A 96 -28.21 -24.85 -5.40
N ASP A 97 -28.86 -24.27 -4.41
CA ASP A 97 -28.60 -22.91 -3.95
C ASP A 97 -27.60 -22.97 -2.79
N PHE A 98 -26.38 -22.49 -3.02
CA PHE A 98 -25.32 -22.57 -2.01
C PHE A 98 -25.66 -21.77 -0.76
N GLU A 99 -26.42 -20.68 -0.85
CA GLU A 99 -26.80 -19.90 0.33
C GLU A 99 -27.63 -20.71 1.33
N LYS A 100 -28.54 -21.55 0.83
CA LYS A 100 -29.36 -22.42 1.68
C LYS A 100 -28.53 -23.46 2.40
N ILE A 101 -27.54 -24.02 1.71
CA ILE A 101 -26.61 -25.02 2.27
C ILE A 101 -25.71 -24.35 3.29
N LYS A 102 -25.10 -23.21 2.94
CA LYS A 102 -24.25 -22.39 3.81
C LYS A 102 -24.93 -22.09 5.14
N ASN A 103 -26.21 -21.75 5.14
CA ASN A 103 -26.95 -21.44 6.39
C ASN A 103 -27.05 -22.63 7.38
N MET A 104 -26.80 -23.86 6.94
CA MET A 104 -26.72 -25.03 7.82
C MET A 104 -25.39 -25.09 8.57
N PHE A 105 -24.32 -24.59 7.98
CA PHE A 105 -22.94 -24.67 8.49
C PHE A 105 -22.45 -23.35 9.10
N CYS A 106 -22.86 -22.21 8.54
CA CYS A 106 -22.38 -20.87 8.88
C CYS A 106 -23.41 -20.05 9.67
N ASN A 107 -24.00 -20.64 10.71
CA ASN A 107 -25.08 -20.03 11.50
C ASN A 107 -24.64 -19.49 12.87
N ASP A 108 -23.33 -19.36 13.10
CA ASP A 108 -22.80 -18.92 14.38
C ASP A 108 -23.29 -17.52 14.78
N LYS A 109 -23.45 -17.34 16.08
CA LYS A 109 -23.75 -16.04 16.66
C LYS A 109 -22.46 -15.23 16.80
N PHE A 110 -22.36 -14.17 16.00
CA PHE A 110 -21.23 -13.23 16.05
C PHE A 110 -21.18 -12.47 17.38
N ILE A 111 -20.00 -11.91 17.67
CA ILE A 111 -19.76 -10.97 18.76
C ILE A 111 -20.87 -9.89 18.83
N ALA A 112 -21.24 -9.52 20.05
CA ALA A 112 -22.31 -8.55 20.28
C ALA A 112 -21.83 -7.13 19.97
N GLU A 113 -22.64 -6.40 19.20
CA GLU A 113 -22.36 -5.03 18.80
C GLU A 113 -23.28 -4.06 19.55
N LYS A 114 -22.73 -2.91 19.95
CA LYS A 114 -23.53 -1.78 20.48
C LYS A 114 -24.07 -0.92 19.33
N VAL A 115 -23.24 -0.69 18.31
CA VAL A 115 -23.58 0.02 17.07
C VAL A 115 -23.51 -0.99 15.93
N LYS A 116 -24.54 -1.03 15.08
CA LYS A 116 -24.66 -2.02 14.00
C LYS A 116 -23.91 -1.58 12.76
N PHE A 117 -22.85 -2.31 12.38
CA PHE A 117 -22.09 -2.05 11.16
C PHE A 117 -22.61 -2.86 9.96
N LEU A 118 -22.32 -2.37 8.76
CA LEU A 118 -22.42 -3.08 7.49
C LEU A 118 -21.13 -3.89 7.32
N TYR A 119 -21.28 -5.20 7.23
CA TYR A 119 -20.23 -6.16 6.92
C TYR A 119 -20.87 -7.39 6.27
N ASP A 120 -20.10 -8.12 5.48
CA ASP A 120 -20.51 -9.42 4.97
C ASP A 120 -19.94 -10.53 5.86
N ARG A 121 -20.77 -11.52 6.20
CA ARG A 121 -20.33 -12.68 6.96
C ARG A 121 -19.52 -13.64 6.10
N ASP A 122 -19.72 -13.62 4.79
CA ASP A 122 -18.99 -14.46 3.85
C ASP A 122 -17.50 -14.13 3.86
N ASP A 123 -17.14 -12.86 4.10
CA ASP A 123 -15.75 -12.47 4.29
C ASP A 123 -15.12 -13.26 5.43
N TYR A 124 -15.79 -13.32 6.59
CA TYR A 124 -15.29 -14.04 7.75
C TYR A 124 -15.16 -15.54 7.51
N TYR A 125 -16.13 -16.17 6.82
CA TYR A 125 -16.15 -17.62 6.65
C TYR A 125 -15.28 -18.12 5.50
N PHE A 126 -15.17 -17.36 4.41
CA PHE A 126 -14.57 -17.82 3.16
C PHE A 126 -13.25 -17.14 2.80
N ILE A 127 -12.90 -16.02 3.45
CA ILE A 127 -11.55 -15.48 3.33
C ILE A 127 -10.61 -16.26 4.27
N PRO A 128 -9.46 -16.76 3.80
CA PRO A 128 -8.56 -17.57 4.62
C PRO A 128 -8.14 -16.87 5.92
N GLY A 129 -7.96 -17.67 6.98
CA GLY A 129 -7.37 -17.20 8.25
C GLY A 129 -8.26 -16.32 9.15
N LEU A 130 -9.49 -15.97 8.74
CA LEU A 130 -10.36 -15.12 9.54
C LEU A 130 -11.22 -15.91 10.55
N VAL A 131 -11.61 -17.15 10.23
CA VAL A 131 -12.41 -18.00 11.12
C VAL A 131 -11.59 -18.42 12.34
N ARG A 132 -12.20 -18.30 13.53
CA ARG A 132 -11.60 -18.74 14.78
C ARG A 132 -12.64 -19.30 15.77
N PRO A 133 -12.24 -20.24 16.66
CA PRO A 133 -13.19 -20.93 17.54
C PRO A 133 -13.62 -20.10 18.76
N TRP A 134 -13.03 -18.94 19.00
CA TRP A 134 -13.41 -18.01 20.08
C TRP A 134 -13.70 -16.62 19.52
N LYS A 135 -14.59 -15.86 20.19
CA LYS A 135 -15.01 -14.51 19.73
C LYS A 135 -15.36 -14.54 18.22
N ILE A 136 -16.33 -15.36 17.86
CA ILE A 136 -16.74 -15.59 16.46
C ILE A 136 -17.17 -14.28 15.81
N GLY A 137 -16.69 -14.02 14.59
CA GLY A 137 -16.95 -12.78 13.85
C GLY A 137 -16.04 -11.61 14.23
N PHE A 138 -15.03 -11.81 15.07
CA PHE A 138 -14.13 -10.71 15.44
C PHE A 138 -13.24 -10.25 14.29
N LEU A 139 -12.67 -11.18 13.52
CA LEU A 139 -11.85 -10.86 12.34
C LEU A 139 -12.72 -10.62 11.10
N THR A 140 -14.02 -10.32 11.28
CA THR A 140 -14.86 -9.88 10.17
C THR A 140 -14.37 -8.50 9.72
N PRO A 141 -13.94 -8.34 8.46
CA PRO A 141 -13.51 -7.06 7.95
C PRO A 141 -14.71 -6.11 7.85
N VAL A 142 -14.52 -4.88 8.31
CA VAL A 142 -15.49 -3.79 8.16
C VAL A 142 -14.85 -2.72 7.28
N PHE A 143 -15.59 -2.29 6.28
CA PHE A 143 -15.10 -1.40 5.25
C PHE A 143 -15.59 0.02 5.47
N PHE A 144 -14.72 0.98 5.20
CA PHE A 144 -15.00 2.41 5.34
C PHE A 144 -14.48 3.19 4.13
N ASN A 145 -15.07 4.34 3.87
CA ASN A 145 -14.47 5.32 2.97
C ASN A 145 -13.13 5.84 3.53
N ILE A 146 -12.19 6.20 2.64
CA ILE A 146 -10.85 6.68 3.03
C ILE A 146 -10.92 7.95 3.89
N GLU A 147 -11.97 8.74 3.71
CA GLU A 147 -12.26 9.97 4.44
C GLU A 147 -12.42 9.76 5.95
N VAL A 148 -12.71 8.53 6.40
CA VAL A 148 -12.73 8.18 7.83
C VAL A 148 -11.41 8.49 8.54
N LEU A 149 -10.30 8.52 7.78
CA LEU A 149 -8.97 8.81 8.32
C LEU A 149 -8.75 10.30 8.58
N LEU A 150 -9.52 11.19 7.95
CA LEU A 150 -9.33 12.65 8.04
C LEU A 150 -9.49 13.17 9.47
N LYS A 151 -10.44 12.62 10.24
CA LYS A 151 -10.57 12.95 11.67
C LYS A 151 -9.27 12.68 12.42
N TYR A 152 -8.68 11.51 12.21
CA TYR A 152 -7.49 11.09 12.96
C TYR A 152 -6.22 11.83 12.54
N ILE A 153 -6.22 12.43 11.34
CA ILE A 153 -5.12 13.28 10.85
C ILE A 153 -5.17 14.67 11.49
N HIS A 154 -6.36 15.26 11.59
CA HIS A 154 -6.52 16.67 11.95
C HIS A 154 -6.92 16.90 13.41
N HIS A 155 -7.50 15.92 14.08
CA HIS A 155 -7.94 16.08 15.46
C HIS A 155 -6.74 15.98 16.42
N PRO A 156 -6.50 16.95 17.31
CA PRO A 156 -5.27 17.07 18.09
C PRO A 156 -5.05 15.95 19.12
N GLN A 157 -6.10 15.21 19.48
CA GLN A 157 -5.99 14.07 20.41
C GLN A 157 -5.59 12.76 19.72
N TYR A 158 -5.65 12.72 18.39
CA TYR A 158 -5.35 11.53 17.63
C TYR A 158 -4.05 11.72 16.84
N GLY A 159 -3.39 10.59 16.59
CA GLY A 159 -2.30 10.49 15.64
C GLY A 159 -2.65 9.42 14.61
N LEU A 160 -2.17 9.58 13.39
CA LEU A 160 -2.27 8.58 12.34
C LEU A 160 -0.88 8.36 11.77
N ASP A 161 -0.48 7.09 11.69
CA ASP A 161 0.79 6.67 11.13
C ASP A 161 0.56 5.57 10.09
N ILE A 162 1.04 5.81 8.87
CA ILE A 162 1.00 4.83 7.78
C ILE A 162 2.38 4.20 7.75
N GLY A 163 2.47 3.01 8.36
CA GLY A 163 3.74 2.32 8.56
C GLY A 163 4.28 1.70 7.28
N ALA A 164 3.34 1.19 6.47
CA ALA A 164 3.53 0.54 5.19
C ALA A 164 2.53 1.12 4.17
N ASP A 165 2.63 0.77 2.89
CA ASP A 165 1.82 1.40 1.85
C ASP A 165 0.32 1.13 2.02
N THR A 166 -0.05 0.00 2.61
CA THR A 166 -1.45 -0.42 2.82
C THR A 166 -1.78 -0.79 4.26
N PHE A 167 -0.90 -0.48 5.22
CA PHE A 167 -1.08 -0.77 6.64
C PHE A 167 -0.69 0.42 7.54
N GLY A 168 -1.60 0.82 8.42
CA GLY A 168 -1.39 1.91 9.36
C GLY A 168 -2.01 1.71 10.74
N TYR A 169 -1.71 2.67 11.60
CA TYR A 169 -2.10 2.71 13.00
C TYR A 169 -2.70 4.07 13.33
N ILE A 170 -3.77 4.05 14.11
CA ILE A 170 -4.34 5.22 14.78
C ILE A 170 -3.92 5.18 16.23
N TYR A 171 -3.51 6.33 16.75
CA TYR A 171 -3.11 6.55 18.14
C TYR A 171 -4.06 7.54 18.79
N LYS A 172 -4.23 7.42 20.12
CA LYS A 172 -4.91 8.41 20.94
C LYS A 172 -3.94 8.86 22.04
N GLY A 173 -3.43 10.08 21.93
CA GLY A 173 -2.21 10.47 22.65
C GLY A 173 -1.02 9.62 22.19
N ASP A 174 -0.30 9.00 23.14
CA ASP A 174 0.85 8.13 22.86
C ASP A 174 0.49 6.63 22.83
N GLU A 175 -0.79 6.28 23.01
CA GLU A 175 -1.26 4.89 23.05
C GLU A 175 -1.81 4.45 21.69
N HIS A 176 -1.44 3.23 21.28
CA HIS A 176 -2.05 2.59 20.12
C HIS A 176 -3.57 2.43 20.36
N TYR A 177 -4.35 2.87 19.38
CA TYR A 177 -5.80 2.90 19.47
C TYR A 177 -6.45 1.82 18.60
N ILE A 178 -6.19 1.83 17.30
CA ILE A 178 -6.69 0.81 16.36
C ILE A 178 -5.78 0.72 15.14
N SER A 179 -5.64 -0.49 14.61
CA SER A 179 -4.92 -0.79 13.36
C SER A 179 -5.87 -0.79 12.17
N PHE A 180 -5.39 -0.41 10.99
CA PHE A 180 -6.22 -0.39 9.78
C PHE A 180 -5.43 -0.75 8.52
N GLY A 181 -6.12 -1.36 7.55
CA GLY A 181 -5.62 -1.59 6.20
C GLY A 181 -6.24 -0.63 5.19
N ILE A 182 -5.60 -0.50 4.02
CA ILE A 182 -6.18 0.14 2.83
C ILE A 182 -6.11 -0.87 1.68
N ASN A 183 -7.26 -1.20 1.09
CA ASN A 183 -7.30 -2.13 -0.04
C ASN A 183 -7.05 -1.45 -1.40
N GLU A 184 -7.01 -2.25 -2.46
CA GLU A 184 -6.82 -1.78 -3.84
C GLU A 184 -7.90 -0.80 -4.33
N ASN A 185 -9.08 -0.80 -3.71
CA ASN A 185 -10.20 0.08 -4.04
C ASN A 185 -10.24 1.35 -3.15
N ASN A 186 -9.16 1.65 -2.44
CA ASN A 186 -9.06 2.76 -1.48
C ASN A 186 -10.13 2.72 -0.37
N LYS A 187 -10.54 1.52 0.05
CA LYS A 187 -11.37 1.33 1.24
C LYS A 187 -10.49 1.03 2.43
N VAL A 188 -10.85 1.64 3.56
CA VAL A 188 -10.19 1.37 4.85
C VAL A 188 -10.84 0.14 5.46
N ILE A 189 -9.99 -0.77 5.95
CA ILE A 189 -10.42 -2.03 6.57
C ILE A 189 -10.00 -2.00 8.04
N MET A 190 -10.93 -2.33 8.93
CA MET A 190 -10.65 -2.60 10.34
C MET A 190 -11.41 -3.85 10.76
N TRP A 191 -10.91 -4.57 11.77
CA TRP A 191 -11.62 -5.74 12.29
C TRP A 191 -12.80 -5.33 13.15
N LEU A 192 -13.95 -5.99 12.95
CA LEU A 192 -15.17 -5.77 13.73
C LEU A 192 -14.90 -5.85 15.23
N GLY A 193 -14.08 -6.82 15.63
CA GLY A 193 -13.62 -7.04 16.98
C GLY A 193 -12.95 -5.84 17.65
N ASP A 194 -12.05 -5.19 16.93
CA ASP A 194 -11.32 -4.03 17.45
C ASP A 194 -12.25 -2.81 17.52
N ILE A 195 -13.16 -2.66 16.55
CA ILE A 195 -14.15 -1.57 16.52
C ILE A 195 -15.11 -1.64 17.71
N ILE A 196 -15.63 -2.83 18.05
CA ILE A 196 -16.63 -2.96 19.13
C ILE A 196 -16.06 -2.67 20.52
N ASP A 197 -14.73 -2.80 20.69
CA ASP A 197 -14.02 -2.51 21.93
C ASP A 197 -13.78 -0.99 22.09
N LEU A 198 -13.96 -0.18 21.04
CA LEU A 198 -13.92 1.28 21.11
C LEU A 198 -15.10 1.87 21.89
N ASN A 199 -14.96 3.12 22.31
CA ASN A 199 -16.08 3.85 22.92
C ASN A 199 -17.23 4.06 21.90
N VAL A 200 -18.47 4.21 22.40
CA VAL A 200 -19.67 4.25 21.56
C VAL A 200 -19.69 5.45 20.61
N GLU A 201 -19.15 6.60 21.02
CA GLU A 201 -19.05 7.80 20.18
C GLU A 201 -18.14 7.54 18.97
N GLU A 202 -17.02 6.85 19.19
CA GLU A 202 -16.11 6.43 18.12
C GLU A 202 -16.77 5.42 17.18
N GLN A 203 -17.52 4.46 17.72
CA GLN A 203 -18.27 3.51 16.90
C GLN A 203 -19.29 4.24 16.00
N PHE A 204 -19.98 5.27 16.51
CA PHE A 204 -20.90 6.07 15.68
C PHE A 204 -20.18 6.87 14.60
N TYR A 205 -19.00 7.41 14.89
CA TYR A 205 -18.17 8.08 13.89
C TYR A 205 -17.75 7.12 12.77
N LEU A 206 -17.17 5.96 13.14
CA LEU A 206 -16.82 4.94 12.14
C LEU A 206 -18.04 4.51 11.34
N ARG A 207 -19.20 4.38 11.99
CA ARG A 207 -20.44 3.97 11.34
C ARG A 207 -20.92 4.96 10.28
N SER A 208 -20.59 6.25 10.38
CA SER A 208 -20.96 7.25 9.37
C SER A 208 -20.22 7.06 8.04
N GLU A 209 -19.00 6.51 8.08
CA GLU A 209 -18.19 6.24 6.89
C GLU A 209 -18.21 4.77 6.45
N ASN A 210 -18.97 3.93 7.16
CA ASN A 210 -19.05 2.50 6.90
C ASN A 210 -19.83 2.19 5.63
N VAL A 211 -19.20 1.42 4.74
CA VAL A 211 -19.72 1.01 3.43
C VAL A 211 -19.87 -0.51 3.34
N PRO A 212 -20.66 -1.03 2.38
CA PRO A 212 -20.69 -2.47 2.11
C PRO A 212 -19.32 -3.04 1.78
N SER A 213 -19.13 -4.33 2.06
CA SER A 213 -17.92 -5.05 1.67
C SER A 213 -17.77 -5.06 0.15
N ASP A 214 -16.55 -4.85 -0.32
CA ASP A 214 -16.15 -5.11 -1.70
C ASP A 214 -15.37 -6.42 -1.84
N HIS A 215 -15.31 -7.22 -0.76
CA HIS A 215 -14.67 -8.53 -0.70
C HIS A 215 -13.16 -8.55 -0.98
N SER A 216 -12.52 -7.37 -1.06
CA SER A 216 -11.09 -7.24 -1.33
C SER A 216 -10.37 -6.76 -0.07
N ILE A 217 -9.68 -7.66 0.62
CA ILE A 217 -8.88 -7.33 1.82
C ILE A 217 -7.38 -7.52 1.63
N GLY A 218 -6.95 -7.95 0.44
CA GLY A 218 -5.54 -8.13 0.10
C GLY A 218 -4.76 -6.84 0.33
N SER A 219 -3.93 -6.84 1.36
CA SER A 219 -3.16 -5.69 1.84
C SER A 219 -2.10 -6.16 2.83
N GLU A 220 -1.09 -5.33 3.05
CA GLU A 220 -0.06 -5.56 4.08
C GLU A 220 -0.66 -5.66 5.49
N PHE A 221 -1.86 -5.11 5.70
CA PHE A 221 -2.61 -5.25 6.95
C PHE A 221 -3.06 -6.70 7.18
N TYR A 222 -3.65 -7.32 6.16
CA TYR A 222 -4.03 -8.72 6.20
C TYR A 222 -2.79 -9.62 6.31
N GLU A 223 -1.76 -9.35 5.52
CA GLU A 223 -0.50 -10.10 5.55
C GLU A 223 0.18 -10.03 6.93
N ALA A 224 0.24 -8.84 7.54
CA ALA A 224 0.86 -8.67 8.84
C ALA A 224 0.08 -9.32 9.97
N GLN A 225 -1.25 -9.18 9.97
CA GLN A 225 -2.06 -9.63 11.10
C GLN A 225 -2.55 -11.08 10.99
N ILE A 226 -2.70 -11.61 9.77
CA ILE A 226 -3.20 -12.97 9.51
C ILE A 226 -2.08 -13.89 9.04
N GLU A 227 -1.27 -13.45 8.08
CA GLU A 227 -0.19 -14.28 7.51
C GLU A 227 1.15 -14.16 8.26
N VAL A 228 1.25 -13.24 9.23
CA VAL A 228 2.47 -12.97 10.02
C VAL A 228 3.65 -12.57 9.12
N GLN A 229 3.37 -11.82 8.06
CA GLN A 229 4.41 -11.25 7.19
C GLN A 229 4.76 -9.83 7.63
N TRP A 230 6.05 -9.51 7.72
CA TRP A 230 6.47 -8.16 8.07
C TRP A 230 6.20 -7.20 6.93
N ALA A 231 5.35 -6.21 7.16
CA ALA A 231 5.08 -5.16 6.19
C ALA A 231 6.35 -4.34 5.90
N GLU A 232 6.50 -3.90 4.65
CA GLU A 232 7.63 -3.06 4.28
C GLU A 232 7.38 -1.61 4.71
N ALA A 233 8.46 -0.83 4.86
CA ALA A 233 8.29 0.60 5.09
C ALA A 233 7.57 1.25 3.89
N SER A 234 6.70 2.24 4.14
CA SER A 234 6.03 2.99 3.07
C SER A 234 7.03 3.63 2.10
N ALA A 235 6.57 3.95 0.89
CA ALA A 235 7.39 4.61 -0.13
C ALA A 235 8.07 5.90 0.40
N GLU A 236 7.35 6.73 1.16
CA GLU A 236 7.91 7.95 1.75
C GLU A 236 9.01 7.63 2.76
N ARG A 237 8.81 6.60 3.61
CA ARG A 237 9.81 6.20 4.61
C ARG A 237 11.06 5.60 3.97
N LYS A 238 10.88 4.80 2.92
CA LYS A 238 11.98 4.27 2.09
C LYS A 238 12.78 5.42 1.48
N LEU A 239 12.11 6.39 0.87
CA LEU A 239 12.74 7.59 0.29
C LEU A 239 13.51 8.41 1.34
N LEU A 240 12.91 8.66 2.51
CA LEU A 240 13.56 9.37 3.62
C LEU A 240 14.82 8.66 4.10
N LYS A 241 14.78 7.32 4.17
CA LYS A 241 15.94 6.50 4.52
C LYS A 241 17.03 6.59 3.45
N LYS A 242 16.70 6.48 2.17
CA LYS A 242 17.69 6.63 1.07
C LYS A 242 18.34 8.00 1.06
N ARG A 243 17.59 9.07 1.36
CA ARG A 243 18.17 10.41 1.53
C ARG A 243 19.19 10.43 2.67
N LEU A 244 18.88 9.80 3.80
CA LEU A 244 19.82 9.68 4.92
C LEU A 244 21.07 8.90 4.50
N ASP A 245 20.89 7.72 3.90
CA ASP A 245 21.99 6.86 3.45
C ASP A 245 22.90 7.58 2.44
N PHE A 246 22.32 8.35 1.51
CA PHE A 246 23.08 9.20 0.59
C PHE A 246 23.89 10.26 1.33
N ASN A 247 23.29 10.98 2.28
CA ASN A 247 23.99 12.01 3.06
C ASN A 247 25.14 11.41 3.89
N GLU A 248 24.92 10.24 4.50
CA GLU A 248 25.96 9.53 5.27
C GLU A 248 27.09 9.07 4.36
N LYS A 249 26.78 8.47 3.20
CA LYS A 249 27.79 8.05 2.24
C LYS A 249 28.63 9.21 1.72
N VAL A 250 28.01 10.37 1.46
CA VAL A 250 28.76 11.56 1.05
C VAL A 250 29.61 12.11 2.19
N ARG A 251 29.08 12.15 3.41
CA ARG A 251 29.84 12.58 4.59
C ARG A 251 31.06 11.69 4.81
N ASP A 252 30.90 10.38 4.72
CA ASP A 252 31.95 9.43 5.02
C ASP A 252 33.03 9.39 3.92
N ASN A 253 32.65 9.54 2.65
CA ASN A 253 33.58 9.51 1.52
C ASN A 253 34.25 10.86 1.24
N TYR A 254 33.58 11.98 1.49
CA TYR A 254 34.02 13.31 1.07
C TYR A 254 34.17 14.30 2.23
N ASN A 255 33.83 13.92 3.46
CA ASN A 255 33.78 14.80 4.62
C ASN A 255 32.90 16.04 4.38
N LEU A 256 31.79 15.84 3.66
CA LEU A 256 30.88 16.88 3.17
C LEU A 256 29.46 16.60 3.64
N ALA A 257 28.80 17.59 4.23
CA ALA A 257 27.36 17.56 4.48
C ALA A 257 26.61 18.16 3.28
N VAL A 258 25.99 17.32 2.43
CA VAL A 258 25.21 17.76 1.27
C VAL A 258 23.83 18.33 1.61
N ALA A 259 23.30 17.95 2.77
CA ALA A 259 22.07 18.50 3.32
C ALA A 259 22.30 19.00 4.75
N GLN A 260 21.54 20.01 5.15
CA GLN A 260 21.48 20.47 6.53
C GLN A 260 20.75 19.42 7.37
N LEU A 261 21.33 19.10 8.53
CA LEU A 261 20.77 18.18 9.53
C LEU A 261 20.54 18.98 10.81
N ASP A 262 19.44 19.71 10.87
CA ASP A 262 19.00 20.39 12.09
C ASP A 262 17.73 19.72 12.67
N THR A 263 17.38 20.12 13.90
CA THR A 263 16.16 19.66 14.57
C THR A 263 14.88 20.05 13.82
N GLU A 264 14.94 21.06 12.96
CA GLU A 264 13.79 21.53 12.16
C GLU A 264 13.48 20.53 11.05
N THR A 265 14.52 20.02 10.38
CA THR A 265 14.46 18.98 9.35
C THR A 265 13.78 17.70 9.86
N LEU A 266 14.03 17.30 11.12
CA LEU A 266 13.37 16.16 11.75
C LEU A 266 11.87 16.40 12.02
N ARG A 267 11.46 17.64 12.27
CA ARG A 267 10.04 17.99 12.45
C ARG A 267 9.32 17.98 11.10
N VAL A 268 9.95 18.50 10.06
CA VAL A 268 9.42 18.47 8.68
C VAL A 268 9.22 17.03 8.21
N ALA A 269 10.19 16.14 8.48
CA ALA A 269 10.09 14.73 8.11
C ALA A 269 8.86 14.01 8.71
N LYS A 270 8.39 14.41 9.89
CA LYS A 270 7.17 13.85 10.52
C LYS A 270 5.87 14.25 9.83
N ASN A 271 5.91 15.31 9.02
CA ASN A 271 4.75 15.81 8.28
C ASN A 271 4.65 15.20 6.87
N ILE A 272 5.69 14.51 6.40
CA ILE A 272 5.66 13.78 5.13
C ILE A 272 4.85 12.49 5.37
N ARG A 273 3.64 12.46 4.81
CA ARG A 273 2.70 11.35 4.94
C ARG A 273 2.11 11.01 3.58
N LYS A 274 1.72 9.75 3.40
CA LYS A 274 1.02 9.29 2.21
C LYS A 274 -0.22 10.14 1.94
N LEU A 275 -0.40 10.52 0.68
CA LEU A 275 -1.55 11.30 0.24
C LEU A 275 -2.79 10.40 0.17
N LEU A 276 -3.78 10.67 1.03
CA LEU A 276 -4.99 9.84 1.14
C LEU A 276 -6.16 10.34 0.29
N VAL A 277 -6.23 11.64 0.03
CA VAL A 277 -7.33 12.27 -0.69
C VAL A 277 -6.80 13.08 -1.87
N ASN A 278 -7.50 12.99 -3.00
CA ASN A 278 -7.12 13.66 -4.23
C ASN A 278 -7.60 15.13 -4.23
N THR A 279 -6.99 15.96 -3.39
CA THR A 279 -7.26 17.40 -3.32
C THR A 279 -5.96 18.20 -3.40
N ASN A 280 -6.03 19.43 -3.91
CA ASN A 280 -4.87 20.31 -3.97
C ASN A 280 -4.35 20.64 -2.56
N ASP A 281 -5.23 20.81 -1.57
CA ASP A 281 -4.81 21.11 -0.20
C ASP A 281 -4.01 19.95 0.41
N ALA A 282 -4.49 18.72 0.28
CA ALA A 282 -3.76 17.55 0.76
C ALA A 282 -2.46 17.33 -0.02
N PHE A 283 -2.47 17.58 -1.33
CA PHE A 283 -1.26 17.52 -2.16
C PHE A 283 -0.22 18.55 -1.72
N LYS A 284 -0.66 19.78 -1.42
CA LYS A 284 0.18 20.86 -0.89
C LYS A 284 0.81 20.50 0.46
N ASP A 285 0.04 19.87 1.35
CA ASP A 285 0.49 19.42 2.66
C ASP A 285 1.61 18.35 2.57
N LEU A 286 1.71 17.63 1.45
CA LEU A 286 2.81 16.70 1.17
C LEU A 286 3.99 17.38 0.43
N ILE A 287 3.71 18.13 -0.63
CA ILE A 287 4.73 18.69 -1.52
C ILE A 287 5.59 19.76 -0.82
N ILE A 288 5.01 20.57 0.07
CA ILE A 288 5.75 21.60 0.79
C ILE A 288 6.83 20.98 1.70
N PRO A 289 6.50 20.07 2.64
CA PRO A 289 7.50 19.38 3.45
C PRO A 289 8.56 18.63 2.63
N LEU A 290 8.16 17.99 1.52
CA LEU A 290 9.11 17.36 0.60
C LEU A 290 10.09 18.39 0.03
N ASN A 291 9.60 19.51 -0.51
CA ASN A 291 10.48 20.54 -1.06
C ASN A 291 11.41 21.15 0.00
N GLU A 292 10.91 21.42 1.20
CA GLU A 292 11.74 21.89 2.32
C GLU A 292 12.88 20.90 2.62
N LEU A 293 12.57 19.61 2.68
CA LEU A 293 13.52 18.58 3.07
C LEU A 293 14.53 18.20 1.96
N PHE A 294 14.09 18.16 0.70
CA PHE A 294 14.89 17.66 -0.43
C PHE A 294 15.54 18.78 -1.24
N VAL A 295 14.99 19.99 -1.22
CA VAL A 295 15.47 21.12 -2.03
C VAL A 295 16.00 22.25 -1.16
N GLU A 296 15.24 22.74 -0.18
CA GLU A 296 15.63 23.90 0.62
C GLU A 296 16.75 23.55 1.61
N ALA A 297 16.76 22.32 2.14
CA ALA A 297 17.81 21.82 3.03
C ALA A 297 19.17 21.56 2.34
N ILE A 298 19.31 21.76 1.03
CA ILE A 298 20.59 21.57 0.32
C ILE A 298 21.65 22.52 0.89
N ASN A 299 22.78 21.96 1.33
CA ASN A 299 23.83 22.72 1.99
C ASN A 299 24.73 23.44 0.98
N ASN A 300 24.27 24.62 0.57
CA ASN A 300 24.96 25.47 -0.39
C ASN A 300 26.39 25.86 0.04
N LYS A 301 26.63 26.02 1.34
CA LYS A 301 27.91 26.51 1.87
C LYS A 301 28.99 25.44 1.72
N ASP A 302 28.72 24.23 2.19
CA ASP A 302 29.72 23.18 2.21
C ASP A 302 29.96 22.63 0.80
N ILE A 303 28.92 22.47 -0.02
CA ILE A 303 29.06 22.04 -1.42
C ILE A 303 29.90 23.06 -2.20
N SER A 304 29.63 24.35 -2.04
CA SER A 304 30.42 25.41 -2.70
C SER A 304 31.88 25.42 -2.23
N LYS A 305 32.13 25.09 -0.96
CA LYS A 305 33.49 25.03 -0.40
C LYS A 305 34.26 23.84 -0.99
N ASP A 306 33.66 22.66 -1.03
CA ASP A 306 34.26 21.44 -1.59
C ASP A 306 34.61 21.63 -3.07
N LEU A 307 33.67 22.15 -3.87
CA LEU A 307 33.91 22.42 -5.30
C LEU A 307 35.05 23.41 -5.52
N LYS A 308 35.14 24.49 -4.75
CA LYS A 308 36.24 25.47 -4.87
C LYS A 308 37.60 24.91 -4.47
N GLN A 309 37.62 23.96 -3.54
CA GLN A 309 38.85 23.34 -3.06
C GLN A 309 39.37 22.31 -4.07
N LYS A 310 38.49 21.46 -4.61
CA LYS A 310 38.87 20.39 -5.55
C LYS A 310 39.00 20.87 -7.00
N TYR A 311 38.22 21.86 -7.40
CA TYR A 311 38.15 22.36 -8.78
C TYR A 311 38.24 23.89 -8.81
N PRO A 312 39.43 24.48 -8.56
CA PRO A 312 39.62 25.93 -8.53
C PRO A 312 39.23 26.64 -9.83
N GLU A 313 39.26 25.93 -10.96
CA GLU A 313 38.86 26.41 -12.28
C GLU A 313 37.36 26.73 -12.39
N LEU A 314 36.52 26.11 -11.54
CA LEU A 314 35.07 26.31 -11.54
C LEU A 314 34.63 27.59 -10.81
N LYS A 315 35.56 28.39 -10.26
CA LYS A 315 35.22 29.59 -9.46
C LYS A 315 34.27 30.56 -10.16
N GLU A 316 34.43 30.77 -11.47
CA GLU A 316 33.54 31.61 -12.26
C GLU A 316 32.19 30.93 -12.51
N GLU A 317 32.18 29.63 -12.79
CA GLU A 317 30.94 28.86 -13.02
C GLU A 317 30.07 28.71 -11.76
N LEU A 318 30.69 28.78 -10.58
CA LEU A 318 30.00 28.77 -9.29
C LEU A 318 29.27 30.09 -8.99
N LYS A 319 29.58 31.19 -9.70
CA LYS A 319 28.89 32.46 -9.47
C LYS A 319 27.42 32.35 -9.87
N GLY A 320 26.54 32.37 -8.88
CA GLY A 320 25.09 32.37 -9.07
C GLY A 320 24.44 30.98 -9.04
N LYS A 321 25.20 29.88 -8.99
CA LYS A 321 24.63 28.54 -8.77
C LYS A 321 24.27 28.33 -7.31
N LYS A 322 23.03 27.91 -7.05
CA LYS A 322 22.48 27.59 -5.72
C LYS A 322 21.48 26.44 -5.83
N GLY A 323 21.19 25.81 -4.68
CA GLY A 323 20.21 24.74 -4.55
C GLY A 323 20.52 23.56 -5.46
N ILE A 324 19.50 23.11 -6.20
CA ILE A 324 19.58 21.95 -7.08
C ILE A 324 20.71 22.10 -8.11
N LYS A 325 20.88 23.28 -8.73
CA LYS A 325 21.92 23.50 -9.75
C LYS A 325 23.35 23.38 -9.19
N LEU A 326 23.54 23.70 -7.91
CA LEU A 326 24.84 23.55 -7.25
C LEU A 326 25.10 22.08 -6.89
N LEU A 327 24.07 21.38 -6.38
CA LEU A 327 24.13 19.95 -6.12
C LEU A 327 24.39 19.15 -7.40
N GLN A 328 23.74 19.52 -8.50
CA GLN A 328 23.94 18.93 -9.82
C GLN A 328 25.40 19.01 -10.27
N LEU A 329 26.00 20.20 -10.21
CA LEU A 329 27.41 20.38 -10.57
C LEU A 329 28.33 19.53 -9.69
N TRP A 330 28.01 19.41 -8.40
CA TRP A 330 28.76 18.53 -7.50
C TRP A 330 28.62 17.06 -7.90
N LEU A 331 27.41 16.59 -8.22
CA LEU A 331 27.16 15.22 -8.67
C LEU A 331 27.85 14.91 -9.99
N GLU A 332 27.86 15.84 -10.96
CA GLU A 332 28.55 15.70 -12.26
C GLU A 332 30.06 15.44 -12.11
N LYS A 333 30.68 15.94 -11.03
CA LYS A 333 32.11 15.73 -10.76
C LYS A 333 32.40 14.50 -9.92
N ASN A 334 31.41 14.00 -9.18
CA ASN A 334 31.59 12.97 -8.16
C ASN A 334 30.80 11.67 -8.43
N THR A 335 30.16 11.56 -9.59
CA THR A 335 29.46 10.34 -10.01
C THR A 335 29.94 9.91 -11.39
N THR A 336 29.88 8.60 -11.65
CA THR A 336 30.30 8.01 -12.93
C THR A 336 29.26 7.02 -13.46
N GLY A 337 29.12 6.94 -14.78
CA GLY A 337 28.26 5.96 -15.44
C GLY A 337 26.78 6.34 -15.55
N ILE A 338 26.42 7.58 -15.20
CA ILE A 338 25.05 8.11 -15.31
C ILE A 338 25.05 9.53 -15.89
N ASP A 339 23.94 9.91 -16.52
CA ASP A 339 23.70 11.30 -16.92
C ASP A 339 23.01 12.06 -15.79
N VAL A 340 23.79 12.81 -15.02
CA VAL A 340 23.32 13.57 -13.86
C VAL A 340 22.20 14.56 -14.22
N ASN A 341 22.19 15.13 -15.44
CA ASN A 341 21.14 16.06 -15.87
C ASN A 341 19.76 15.39 -15.89
N VAL A 342 19.73 14.12 -16.33
CA VAL A 342 18.50 13.33 -16.39
C VAL A 342 18.14 12.84 -15.00
N GLU A 343 19.10 12.29 -14.26
CA GLU A 343 18.81 11.64 -12.98
C GLU A 343 18.39 12.63 -11.89
N ILE A 344 18.91 13.87 -11.88
CA ILE A 344 18.52 14.88 -10.88
C ILE A 344 17.18 15.57 -11.19
N ALA A 345 16.60 15.33 -12.38
CA ALA A 345 15.37 15.97 -12.84
C ALA A 345 14.18 15.91 -11.84
N PRO A 346 13.99 14.84 -11.04
CA PRO A 346 12.90 14.77 -10.06
C PRO A 346 12.94 15.88 -9.00
N LEU A 347 14.11 16.35 -8.57
CA LEU A 347 14.21 17.48 -7.63
C LEU A 347 13.70 18.78 -8.24
N PHE A 348 13.96 19.00 -9.52
CA PHE A 348 13.42 20.15 -10.23
C PHE A 348 11.89 20.05 -10.37
N VAL A 349 11.37 18.85 -10.66
CA VAL A 349 9.91 18.62 -10.70
C VAL A 349 9.28 18.91 -9.33
N LEU A 350 9.87 18.43 -8.24
CA LEU A 350 9.39 18.70 -6.88
C LEU A 350 9.32 20.21 -6.59
N TYR A 351 10.34 20.96 -7.00
CA TYR A 351 10.35 22.42 -6.84
C TYR A 351 9.23 23.09 -7.65
N ASP A 352 9.05 22.67 -8.91
CA ASP A 352 8.00 23.21 -9.79
C ASP A 352 6.59 22.86 -9.27
N LEU A 353 6.36 21.65 -8.76
CA LEU A 353 5.11 21.26 -8.12
C LEU A 353 4.82 22.08 -6.86
N ARG A 354 5.84 22.41 -6.07
CA ARG A 354 5.68 23.34 -4.93
C ARG A 354 5.26 24.73 -5.39
N LEU A 355 5.72 25.19 -6.56
CA LEU A 355 5.25 26.44 -7.16
C LEU A 355 3.78 26.35 -7.57
N VAL A 356 3.38 25.28 -8.26
CA VAL A 356 1.99 25.01 -8.67
C VAL A 356 1.03 25.02 -7.47
N SER A 357 1.42 24.40 -6.35
CA SER A 357 0.53 24.21 -5.20
C SER A 357 0.51 25.38 -4.21
N ALA A 358 1.61 26.13 -4.07
CA ALA A 358 1.76 27.10 -2.98
C ALA A 358 1.72 28.57 -3.43
N HIS A 359 1.89 28.87 -4.72
CA HIS A 359 2.02 30.26 -5.20
C HIS A 359 0.79 30.70 -6.00
N LEU A 360 0.48 32.00 -5.89
CA LEU A 360 -0.56 32.68 -6.67
C LEU A 360 -0.10 32.83 -8.13
N TYR A 361 -0.24 31.78 -8.92
CA TYR A 361 -0.16 31.86 -10.38
C TYR A 361 -1.53 32.17 -10.98
N SER A 362 -1.54 32.69 -12.21
CA SER A 362 -2.75 32.63 -13.03
C SER A 362 -3.10 31.16 -13.30
N ASP A 363 -4.39 30.86 -13.49
CA ASP A 363 -4.82 29.47 -13.75
C ASP A 363 -4.11 28.87 -14.96
N ASN A 364 -3.91 29.65 -16.03
CA ASN A 364 -3.20 29.20 -17.23
C ASN A 364 -1.73 28.84 -16.95
N SER A 365 -1.00 29.71 -16.23
CA SER A 365 0.42 29.44 -15.92
C SER A 365 0.59 28.28 -14.95
N ARG A 366 -0.38 28.07 -14.06
CA ARG A 366 -0.41 26.90 -13.17
C ARG A 366 -0.61 25.61 -13.96
N GLU A 367 -1.53 25.64 -14.93
CA GLU A 367 -1.84 24.49 -15.79
C GLU A 367 -0.66 24.10 -16.67
N GLU A 368 -0.04 25.07 -17.36
CA GLU A 368 1.15 24.85 -18.20
C GLU A 368 2.32 24.23 -17.41
N LEU A 369 2.53 24.71 -16.18
CA LEU A 369 3.59 24.18 -15.32
C LEU A 369 3.27 22.76 -14.83
N LEU A 370 2.01 22.48 -14.52
CA LEU A 370 1.58 21.14 -14.12
C LEU A 370 1.68 20.14 -15.28
N GLU A 371 1.28 20.54 -16.49
CA GLU A 371 1.46 19.75 -17.72
C GLU A 371 2.94 19.39 -17.90
N SER A 372 3.83 20.38 -17.80
CA SER A 372 5.28 20.16 -17.89
C SER A 372 5.81 19.19 -16.81
N CYS A 373 5.30 19.30 -15.58
CA CYS A 373 5.65 18.38 -14.50
C CYS A 373 5.20 16.94 -14.82
N CYS A 374 3.97 16.76 -15.29
CA CYS A 374 3.44 15.45 -15.68
C CYS A 374 4.27 14.82 -16.81
N THR A 375 4.60 15.56 -17.87
CA THR A 375 5.45 15.06 -18.97
C THR A 375 6.82 14.62 -18.46
N ARG A 376 7.44 15.40 -17.56
CA ARG A 376 8.76 15.08 -16.99
C ARG A 376 8.73 13.89 -16.03
N LEU A 377 7.58 13.58 -15.44
CA LEU A 377 7.35 12.37 -14.67
C LEU A 377 7.00 11.15 -15.54
N GLY A 378 6.78 11.35 -16.85
CA GLY A 378 6.31 10.30 -17.77
C GLY A 378 4.82 10.03 -17.69
N LEU A 379 4.04 10.96 -17.13
CA LEU A 379 2.58 10.91 -17.06
C LEU A 379 1.94 11.63 -18.26
N ALA A 380 0.65 11.39 -18.48
CA ALA A 380 -0.11 12.15 -19.47
C ALA A 380 -0.17 13.63 -19.06
N GLU A 381 -0.04 14.54 -20.02
CA GLU A 381 -0.11 16.00 -19.80
C GLU A 381 -1.43 16.41 -19.13
N THR A 382 -2.50 15.66 -19.37
CA THR A 382 -3.83 15.85 -18.81
C THR A 382 -4.04 15.22 -17.43
N GLU A 383 -3.02 14.62 -16.82
CA GLU A 383 -3.15 13.97 -15.50
C GLU A 383 -3.39 15.03 -14.40
N ARG A 384 -4.47 14.88 -13.64
CA ARG A 384 -4.89 15.78 -12.57
C ARG A 384 -5.22 15.04 -11.27
N ASN A 385 -4.92 13.74 -11.21
CA ASN A 385 -4.96 12.96 -9.99
C ASN A 385 -3.66 13.19 -9.21
N TYR A 386 -3.76 14.02 -8.17
CA TYR A 386 -2.65 14.37 -7.30
C TYR A 386 -2.03 13.17 -6.59
N ILE A 387 -2.80 12.09 -6.35
CA ILE A 387 -2.27 10.85 -5.76
C ILE A 387 -1.33 10.17 -6.76
N VAL A 388 -1.74 10.07 -8.03
CA VAL A 388 -0.89 9.48 -9.10
C VAL A 388 0.38 10.31 -9.28
N ILE A 389 0.25 11.64 -9.32
CA ILE A 389 1.39 12.55 -9.49
C ILE A 389 2.35 12.45 -8.30
N ALA A 390 1.84 12.45 -7.06
CA ALA A 390 2.65 12.35 -5.85
C ALA A 390 3.40 11.02 -5.77
N ASN A 391 2.71 9.90 -5.98
CA ASN A 391 3.33 8.57 -5.95
C ASN A 391 4.43 8.47 -7.02
N THR A 392 4.15 8.90 -8.25
CA THR A 392 5.14 8.88 -9.33
C THR A 392 6.35 9.75 -9.02
N LEU A 393 6.16 10.92 -8.39
CA LEU A 393 7.25 11.77 -7.94
C LEU A 393 8.11 11.08 -6.86
N ILE A 394 7.48 10.45 -5.86
CA ILE A 394 8.17 9.73 -4.79
C ILE A 394 8.99 8.59 -5.39
N ASP A 395 8.41 7.79 -6.28
CA ASP A 395 9.12 6.68 -6.96
C ASP A 395 10.32 7.21 -7.76
N LYS A 396 10.17 8.32 -8.48
CA LYS A 396 11.27 8.93 -9.25
C LYS A 396 12.37 9.49 -8.35
N LEU A 397 12.02 10.08 -7.20
CA LEU A 397 13.00 10.53 -6.21
C LEU A 397 13.72 9.33 -5.56
N ASP A 398 13.00 8.25 -5.31
CA ASP A 398 13.54 7.01 -4.75
C ASP A 398 14.56 6.36 -5.70
N GLU A 399 14.19 6.20 -6.98
CA GLU A 399 15.08 5.75 -8.06
C GLU A 399 16.32 6.64 -8.21
N MET A 400 16.14 7.97 -8.13
CA MET A 400 17.22 8.94 -8.22
C MET A 400 18.27 8.73 -7.10
N TYR A 401 17.83 8.59 -5.85
CA TYR A 401 18.75 8.37 -4.74
C TYR A 401 19.49 7.05 -4.87
N ASP A 402 18.81 5.97 -5.29
CA ASP A 402 19.48 4.68 -5.53
C ASP A 402 20.60 4.80 -6.54
N LYS A 403 20.33 5.44 -7.69
CA LYS A 403 21.35 5.62 -8.74
C LYS A 403 22.51 6.46 -8.24
N PHE A 404 22.27 7.57 -7.55
CA PHE A 404 23.35 8.37 -7.00
C PHE A 404 24.15 7.62 -5.95
N ILE A 405 23.49 6.88 -5.03
CA ILE A 405 24.20 6.05 -4.05
C ILE A 405 25.08 5.02 -4.75
N GLN A 406 24.60 4.35 -5.80
CA GLN A 406 25.35 3.33 -6.53
C GLN A 406 26.53 3.90 -7.33
N CYS A 407 26.33 5.06 -7.97
CA CYS A 407 27.28 5.65 -8.91
C CYS A 407 28.21 6.72 -8.31
N LEU A 408 28.06 7.04 -7.02
CA LEU A 408 29.00 7.89 -6.28
C LEU A 408 30.40 7.28 -6.31
N SER A 409 31.36 8.06 -6.79
CA SER A 409 32.77 7.69 -6.78
C SER A 409 33.26 7.51 -5.34
N VAL A 410 34.12 6.51 -5.10
CA VAL A 410 34.80 6.40 -3.81
C VAL A 410 36.11 7.17 -3.91
N MET A 411 36.38 8.07 -2.97
CA MET A 411 37.71 8.66 -2.87
C MET A 411 38.69 7.55 -2.47
N ASN A 412 39.59 7.17 -3.38
CA ASN A 412 40.75 6.39 -3.01
C ASN A 412 41.59 7.21 -2.03
N LYS A 413 41.65 6.79 -0.77
CA LYS A 413 42.69 7.25 0.17
C LYS A 413 44.04 6.73 -0.33
N GLY A 414 44.68 7.45 -1.24
CA GLY A 414 45.94 7.02 -1.81
C GLY A 414 46.44 7.97 -2.90
N GLU A 415 46.82 9.18 -2.50
CA GLU A 415 47.81 10.03 -3.18
C GLU A 415 48.25 11.20 -2.26
N GLU A 416 48.33 10.96 -0.95
CA GLU A 416 49.11 11.77 -0.02
C GLU A 416 50.16 10.82 0.56
N ASP A 417 51.27 10.66 -0.17
CA ASP A 417 52.63 10.37 0.33
C ASP A 417 53.51 10.02 -0.88
N GLY A 418 54.28 11.00 -1.35
CA GLY A 418 55.26 10.80 -2.41
C GLY A 418 55.87 12.08 -2.99
N GLU A 419 56.32 13.01 -2.12
CA GLU A 419 57.48 13.86 -2.45
C GLU A 419 58.77 13.13 -2.05
#